data_AF-A0A7X4JUK4-F1
#
_entry.id   AF-A0A7X4JUK4-F1
#
_cell.length_a   1.000
_cell.length_b   1.000
_cell.length_c   1.000
_cell.angle_alpha   90.00
_cell.angle_beta   90.00
_cell.angle_gamma   90.00
#
_symmetry.space_group_name_H-M   'P 1'
#
loop_
_entity.id
_entity.type
_entity.pdbx_description
1 polymer ?
#
loop_
_entity_poly.entity_id
_entity_poly.type
_entity_poly.pdbx_seq_one_letter_code
_entity_poly.pdbx_strand_id
1 'polypeptide(L)'
;MGLERLAVRLRRARRLPPGLLAREAVHRTWRAGVGLSWALRDTVCATYAETGSAGSLRTHASALDPPGVAALIPDLAERCALYLEHSFDLLGSGWRTVRYGMACDGFQGHCYEAPAPRAPDPDGRWLTGQVSRPNLPAARAAWRLIDPAYRPIDWHVDFRSGYRWSPLTWYRRVPYGHRPGVDIKAPWELARMQHLPQLALAFGCARAGLTGFLPPARYRDEFRHQVLDFVATNPPRYGVNWRSAMEVAIRVANWLLARDLFLGCGARFDPDFEAVFKRSVREHGRHIAGNLERTPAWSNNHYLANLTGLIFVAAYSPPSRETARWWR
;
A
#
# COMPACT_ATOMS: atom_id res chain seq x y z
N MET A 1 26.53 -7.25 -13.46
CA MET A 1 25.27 -6.45 -13.41
C MET A 1 25.48 -4.92 -13.40
N GLY A 2 26.57 -4.35 -12.86
CA GLY A 2 26.82 -2.90 -12.84
C GLY A 2 27.24 -2.30 -14.20
N LEU A 3 28.11 -3.00 -14.94
CA LEU A 3 28.66 -2.53 -16.22
C LEU A 3 27.62 -2.50 -17.35
N GLU A 4 26.71 -3.47 -17.42
CA GLU A 4 25.62 -3.47 -18.42
C GLU A 4 24.60 -2.36 -18.19
N ARG A 5 24.22 -2.11 -16.92
CA ARG A 5 23.33 -0.98 -16.58
C ARG A 5 24.01 0.36 -16.88
N LEU A 6 25.32 0.45 -16.66
CA LEU A 6 26.11 1.63 -17.02
C LEU A 6 26.17 1.80 -18.54
N ALA A 7 26.40 0.73 -19.30
CA ALA A 7 26.43 0.75 -20.77
C ALA A 7 25.07 1.11 -21.38
N VAL A 8 23.96 0.61 -20.83
CA VAL A 8 22.60 1.01 -21.23
C VAL A 8 22.37 2.49 -20.92
N ARG A 9 22.76 2.96 -19.73
CA ARG A 9 22.66 4.39 -19.37
C ARG A 9 23.50 5.29 -20.26
N LEU A 10 24.72 4.89 -20.60
CA LEU A 10 25.62 5.64 -21.50
C LEU A 10 25.09 5.67 -22.93
N ARG A 11 24.62 4.52 -23.45
CA ARG A 11 23.95 4.46 -24.77
C ARG A 11 22.70 5.33 -24.82
N ARG A 12 21.92 5.36 -23.74
CA ARG A 12 20.72 6.20 -23.61
C ARG A 12 21.06 7.67 -23.50
N ALA A 13 22.13 8.02 -22.78
CA ALA A 13 22.60 9.40 -22.66
C ALA A 13 23.06 9.94 -24.02
N ARG A 14 23.78 9.15 -24.82
CA ARG A 14 24.23 9.54 -26.17
C ARG A 14 23.11 9.82 -27.17
N ARG A 15 21.87 9.37 -26.90
CA ARG A 15 20.70 9.59 -27.77
C ARG A 15 19.86 10.81 -27.37
N LEU A 16 20.19 11.48 -26.26
CA LEU A 16 19.44 12.64 -25.79
C LEU A 16 20.12 13.94 -26.26
N PRO A 17 19.36 14.93 -26.73
CA PRO A 17 19.86 16.28 -26.97
C PRO A 17 20.63 16.82 -25.74
N PRO A 18 21.77 17.52 -25.92
CA PRO A 18 22.59 18.02 -24.81
C PRO A 18 21.81 18.83 -23.76
N GLY A 19 20.85 19.64 -24.20
CA GLY A 19 19.98 20.41 -23.29
C GLY A 19 19.07 19.53 -22.42
N LEU A 20 18.61 18.37 -22.93
CA LEU A 20 17.83 17.41 -22.14
C LEU A 20 18.71 16.63 -21.15
N LEU A 21 19.96 16.32 -21.54
CA LEU A 21 20.94 15.71 -20.63
C LEU A 21 21.28 16.62 -19.46
N ALA A 22 21.56 17.91 -19.73
CA ALA A 22 21.84 18.89 -18.69
C ALA A 22 20.66 19.05 -17.73
N ARG A 23 19.43 19.14 -18.26
CA ARG A 23 18.21 19.19 -17.44
C ARG A 23 18.02 17.95 -16.57
N GLU A 24 18.27 16.76 -17.11
CA GLU A 24 18.18 15.52 -16.35
C GLU A 24 19.24 15.45 -15.24
N ALA A 25 20.47 15.90 -15.51
CA ALA A 25 21.54 15.96 -14.51
C ALA A 25 21.19 16.91 -13.36
N VAL A 26 20.77 18.15 -13.68
CA VAL A 26 20.33 19.14 -12.68
C VAL A 26 19.16 18.59 -11.87
N HIS A 27 18.15 18.00 -12.54
CA HIS A 27 16.99 17.41 -11.87
C HIS A 27 17.40 16.29 -10.90
N ARG A 28 18.32 15.40 -11.29
CA ARG A 28 18.81 14.32 -10.43
C ARG A 28 19.55 14.84 -9.21
N THR A 29 20.44 15.83 -9.39
CA THR A 29 21.18 16.43 -8.28
C THR A 29 20.25 17.13 -7.30
N TRP A 30 19.31 17.94 -7.80
CA TRP A 30 18.26 18.56 -6.99
C TRP A 30 17.46 17.51 -6.21
N ARG A 31 16.99 16.45 -6.89
CA ARG A 31 16.26 15.34 -6.27
C ARG A 31 17.07 14.54 -5.24
N ALA A 32 18.39 14.49 -5.39
CA ALA A 32 19.28 13.88 -4.41
C ALA A 32 19.36 14.76 -3.15
N GLY A 33 19.59 16.07 -3.31
CA GLY A 33 19.62 17.04 -2.22
C GLY A 33 18.32 17.10 -1.41
N VAL A 34 17.17 17.27 -2.08
CA VAL A 34 15.84 17.21 -1.44
C VAL A 34 15.63 15.87 -0.73
N GLY A 35 16.09 14.78 -1.34
CA GLY A 35 16.03 13.44 -0.75
C GLY A 35 16.80 13.31 0.56
N LEU A 36 18.00 13.89 0.62
CA LEU A 36 18.82 13.90 1.84
C LEU A 36 18.15 14.70 2.95
N SER A 37 17.63 15.90 2.61
CA SER A 37 16.88 16.74 3.55
C SER A 37 15.68 16.00 4.15
N TRP A 38 14.88 15.32 3.32
CA TRP A 38 13.75 14.51 3.80
C TRP A 38 14.21 13.33 4.66
N ALA A 39 15.25 12.62 4.26
CA ALA A 39 15.78 11.49 5.04
C ALA A 39 16.24 11.96 6.43
N LEU A 40 16.93 13.09 6.53
CA LEU A 40 17.34 13.66 7.82
C LEU A 40 16.13 14.06 8.66
N ARG A 41 15.17 14.80 8.08
CA ARG A 41 13.93 15.18 8.78
C ARG A 41 13.17 13.95 9.30
N ASP A 42 13.00 12.93 8.47
CA ASP A 42 12.22 11.74 8.79
C ASP A 42 12.85 10.90 9.93
N THR A 43 14.14 11.08 10.25
CA THR A 43 14.78 10.41 11.40
C THR A 43 14.39 11.01 12.75
N VAL A 44 14.01 12.29 12.78
CA VAL A 44 13.70 13.03 14.02
C VAL A 44 12.23 13.43 14.12
N CYS A 45 11.54 13.58 12.99
CA CYS A 45 10.13 13.95 12.93
C CYS A 45 9.24 12.79 12.49
N ALA A 46 8.00 12.78 12.98
CA ALA A 46 6.97 11.87 12.48
C ALA A 46 6.70 12.12 10.99
N THR A 47 6.43 11.05 10.25
CA THR A 47 6.12 11.10 8.82
C THR A 47 4.63 11.04 8.54
N TYR A 48 3.82 10.65 9.52
CA TYR A 48 2.38 10.82 9.51
C TYR A 48 2.01 12.30 9.43
N ALA A 49 0.94 12.60 8.69
CA ALA A 49 0.40 13.94 8.61
C ALA A 49 -0.36 14.30 9.89
N GLU A 50 -0.43 15.59 10.21
CA GLU A 50 -1.30 16.08 11.28
C GLU A 50 -2.78 15.82 10.93
N THR A 51 -3.54 15.42 11.95
CA THR A 51 -4.99 15.26 11.89
C THR A 51 -5.64 16.64 11.94
N GLY A 52 -6.08 17.17 10.80
CA GLY A 52 -6.65 18.53 10.79
C GLY A 52 -7.29 19.04 9.50
N SER A 53 -7.49 18.23 8.46
CA SER A 53 -8.26 18.73 7.31
C SER A 53 -9.75 18.69 7.63
N ALA A 54 -10.43 19.83 7.51
CA ALA A 54 -11.88 19.90 7.55
C ALA A 54 -12.51 19.08 6.41
N GLY A 55 -13.72 18.54 6.64
CA GLY A 55 -14.50 17.79 5.65
C GLY A 55 -14.22 16.29 5.61
N SER A 56 -15.24 15.54 5.18
CA SER A 56 -15.22 14.08 5.01
C SER A 56 -14.78 13.71 3.59
N LEU A 57 -14.25 12.49 3.41
CA LEU A 57 -14.04 11.94 2.08
C LEU A 57 -15.38 11.82 1.34
N ARG A 58 -15.35 12.15 0.05
CA ARG A 58 -16.47 12.04 -0.89
C ARG A 58 -16.66 10.58 -1.31
N THR A 59 -17.83 10.30 -1.85
CA THR A 59 -18.23 9.03 -2.46
C THR A 59 -18.64 9.29 -3.90
N HIS A 60 -18.33 8.36 -4.81
CA HIS A 60 -18.52 8.50 -6.25
C HIS A 60 -19.19 7.27 -6.89
N ALA A 61 -19.08 6.09 -6.27
CA ALA A 61 -19.68 4.86 -6.72
C ALA A 61 -21.12 4.72 -6.20
N SER A 62 -22.01 4.22 -7.06
CA SER A 62 -23.37 3.82 -6.70
C SER A 62 -23.39 2.41 -6.11
N ALA A 63 -24.51 2.04 -5.50
CA ALA A 63 -24.79 0.65 -5.13
C ALA A 63 -24.66 -0.27 -6.36
N LEU A 64 -24.06 -1.43 -6.17
CA LEU A 64 -23.95 -2.48 -7.19
C LEU A 64 -25.14 -3.44 -7.09
N ASP A 65 -25.47 -4.11 -8.19
CA ASP A 65 -26.45 -5.20 -8.24
C ASP A 65 -25.82 -6.52 -7.74
N PRO A 66 -26.13 -7.00 -6.53
CA PRO A 66 -25.43 -8.14 -5.95
C PRO A 66 -25.62 -9.46 -6.71
N PRO A 67 -26.83 -9.82 -7.20
CA PRO A 67 -27.02 -10.97 -8.09
C PRO A 67 -26.14 -10.91 -9.35
N GLY A 68 -26.07 -9.76 -10.03
CA GLY A 68 -25.21 -9.57 -11.20
C GLY A 68 -23.73 -9.73 -10.88
N VAL A 69 -23.28 -9.22 -9.73
CA VAL A 69 -21.91 -9.40 -9.23
C VAL A 69 -21.58 -10.88 -9.00
N ALA A 70 -22.46 -11.62 -8.30
CA ALA A 70 -22.27 -13.03 -8.03
C ALA A 70 -22.24 -13.87 -9.33
N ALA A 71 -23.04 -13.50 -10.33
CA ALA A 71 -23.03 -14.16 -11.64
C ALA A 71 -21.73 -13.90 -12.43
N LEU A 72 -21.18 -12.69 -12.34
CA LEU A 72 -19.91 -12.32 -13.01
C LEU A 72 -18.69 -12.93 -12.32
N ILE A 73 -18.78 -13.19 -11.01
CA ILE A 73 -17.67 -13.65 -10.17
C ILE A 73 -18.13 -14.86 -9.33
N PRO A 74 -18.29 -16.04 -9.95
CA PRO A 74 -18.95 -17.18 -9.32
C PRO A 74 -18.22 -17.73 -8.08
N ASP A 75 -16.90 -17.57 -8.02
CA ASP A 75 -16.01 -17.99 -6.93
C ASP A 75 -15.71 -16.87 -5.91
N LEU A 76 -16.46 -15.77 -5.94
CA LEU A 76 -16.22 -14.61 -5.05
C LEU A 76 -16.28 -15.00 -3.57
N ALA A 77 -17.27 -15.80 -3.17
CA ALA A 77 -17.44 -16.20 -1.78
C ALA A 77 -16.24 -17.02 -1.26
N GLU A 78 -15.79 -18.00 -2.06
CA GLU A 78 -14.65 -18.87 -1.74
C GLU A 78 -13.35 -18.09 -1.66
N ARG A 79 -13.09 -17.21 -2.63
CA ARG A 79 -11.90 -16.34 -2.62
C ARG A 79 -11.90 -15.38 -1.44
N CYS A 80 -13.05 -14.76 -1.13
CA CYS A 80 -13.13 -13.86 0.01
C CYS A 80 -13.00 -14.58 1.35
N ALA A 81 -13.43 -15.84 1.47
CA ALA A 81 -13.13 -16.64 2.67
C ALA A 81 -11.62 -16.80 2.90
N LEU A 82 -10.83 -16.96 1.83
CA LEU A 82 -9.36 -17.04 1.94
C LEU A 82 -8.73 -15.69 2.31
N TYR A 83 -9.24 -14.58 1.76
CA TYR A 83 -8.76 -13.24 2.13
C TYR A 83 -9.04 -12.88 3.59
N LEU A 84 -10.17 -13.31 4.15
CA LEU A 84 -10.50 -13.16 5.58
C LEU A 84 -9.53 -13.93 6.49
N GLU A 85 -8.87 -14.96 5.96
CA GLU A 85 -7.83 -15.73 6.65
C GLU A 85 -6.41 -15.30 6.24
N HIS A 86 -6.27 -14.10 5.68
CA HIS A 86 -5.00 -13.53 5.20
C HIS A 86 -4.24 -14.43 4.23
N SER A 87 -4.98 -15.19 3.43
CA SER A 87 -4.44 -16.11 2.44
C SER A 87 -4.56 -15.50 1.05
N PHE A 88 -3.45 -15.48 0.33
CA PHE A 88 -3.35 -14.81 -0.98
C PHE A 88 -2.66 -15.72 -1.99
N ASP A 89 -3.17 -15.74 -3.22
CA ASP A 89 -2.45 -16.27 -4.37
C ASP A 89 -1.98 -15.12 -5.25
N LEU A 90 -0.71 -14.76 -5.11
CA LEU A 90 -0.10 -13.63 -5.80
C LEU A 90 1.18 -14.09 -6.48
N LEU A 91 1.38 -13.67 -7.73
CA LEU A 91 2.56 -14.03 -8.53
C LEU A 91 2.72 -15.55 -8.72
N GLY A 92 1.60 -16.29 -8.76
CA GLY A 92 1.58 -17.74 -8.93
C GLY A 92 2.17 -18.49 -7.73
N SER A 93 2.03 -17.95 -6.51
CA SER A 93 2.51 -18.60 -5.28
C SER A 93 1.64 -19.78 -4.85
N GLY A 94 0.44 -19.91 -5.42
CA GLY A 94 -0.66 -20.61 -4.79
C GLY A 94 -1.14 -19.87 -3.54
N TRP A 95 -2.21 -20.35 -2.92
CA TRP A 95 -2.75 -19.76 -1.70
C TRP A 95 -1.77 -19.91 -0.53
N ARG A 96 -1.33 -18.76 0.02
CA ARG A 96 -0.42 -18.69 1.16
C ARG A 96 -0.96 -17.75 2.22
N THR A 97 -1.05 -18.22 3.46
CA THR A 97 -1.33 -17.35 4.61
C THR A 97 -0.12 -16.49 4.93
N VAL A 98 -0.22 -15.18 4.74
CA VAL A 98 0.90 -14.25 4.95
C VAL A 98 0.86 -13.70 6.39
N ARG A 99 1.82 -14.11 7.20
CA ARG A 99 1.92 -13.74 8.62
C ARG A 99 3.37 -13.69 9.10
N TYR A 100 3.60 -13.02 10.22
CA TYR A 100 4.91 -12.99 10.87
C TYR A 100 5.38 -14.40 11.24
N GLY A 101 6.63 -14.72 10.89
CA GLY A 101 7.24 -16.03 11.16
C GLY A 101 6.63 -17.19 10.37
N MET A 102 5.98 -16.92 9.24
CA MET A 102 5.53 -17.99 8.33
C MET A 102 6.71 -18.80 7.77
N ALA A 103 6.50 -20.09 7.55
CA ALA A 103 7.42 -20.90 6.76
C ALA A 103 7.24 -20.60 5.27
N CYS A 104 8.35 -20.57 4.54
CA CYS A 104 8.37 -20.39 3.10
C CYS A 104 9.09 -21.56 2.44
N ASP A 105 8.58 -22.03 1.30
CA ASP A 105 9.17 -23.15 0.56
C ASP A 105 10.45 -22.74 -0.18
N GLY A 106 10.67 -21.43 -0.31
CA GLY A 106 11.74 -20.86 -1.12
C GLY A 106 11.28 -20.54 -2.55
N PHE A 107 12.09 -19.74 -3.25
CA PHE A 107 11.85 -19.37 -4.64
C PHE A 107 13.15 -19.47 -5.43
N GLN A 108 13.10 -20.11 -6.60
CA GLN A 108 14.28 -20.33 -7.46
C GLN A 108 15.46 -20.99 -6.72
N GLY A 109 15.18 -21.94 -5.83
CA GLY A 109 16.21 -22.65 -5.04
C GLY A 109 16.75 -21.87 -3.84
N HIS A 110 16.18 -20.72 -3.50
CA HIS A 110 16.60 -19.91 -2.36
C HIS A 110 15.49 -19.77 -1.32
N CYS A 111 15.77 -20.17 -0.08
CA CYS A 111 14.90 -19.97 1.08
C CYS A 111 15.66 -19.18 2.14
N TYR A 112 15.06 -18.11 2.62
CA TYR A 112 15.61 -17.23 3.65
C TYR A 112 14.91 -17.47 4.97
N GLU A 113 15.67 -17.45 6.05
CA GLU A 113 15.16 -17.68 7.39
C GLU A 113 14.12 -16.61 7.76
N ALA A 114 12.93 -17.08 8.13
CA ALA A 114 11.87 -16.22 8.61
C ALA A 114 12.26 -15.63 9.97
N PRO A 115 12.04 -14.33 10.20
CA PRO A 115 12.22 -13.78 11.53
C PRO A 115 11.25 -14.44 12.51
N ALA A 116 11.64 -14.49 13.78
CA ALA A 116 10.81 -15.08 14.84
C ALA A 116 9.36 -14.56 14.78
N PRO A 117 8.36 -15.44 15.01
CA PRO A 117 6.97 -15.04 15.13
C PRO A 117 6.83 -13.88 16.14
N ARG A 118 5.95 -12.93 15.82
CA ARG A 118 5.66 -11.81 16.71
C ARG A 118 4.35 -12.07 17.44
N ALA A 119 4.33 -11.75 18.72
CA ALA A 119 3.12 -11.73 19.53
C ALA A 119 2.56 -10.30 19.55
N PRO A 120 1.56 -9.98 18.71
CA PRO A 120 0.89 -8.69 18.78
C PRO A 120 0.16 -8.55 20.12
N ASP A 121 0.24 -7.37 20.72
CA ASP A 121 -0.55 -6.98 21.89
C ASP A 121 -1.53 -5.86 21.52
N PRO A 122 -2.71 -5.78 22.17
CA PRO A 122 -3.70 -4.74 21.88
C PRO A 122 -3.17 -3.30 22.01
N ASP A 123 -2.18 -3.07 22.88
CA ASP A 123 -1.61 -1.74 23.10
C ASP A 123 -0.57 -1.31 22.06
N GLY A 124 -0.19 -2.22 21.14
CA GLY A 124 0.80 -1.97 20.10
C GLY A 124 2.23 -1.84 20.64
N ARG A 125 2.54 -2.42 21.81
CA ARG A 125 3.93 -2.47 22.33
C ARG A 125 4.86 -3.21 21.38
N TRP A 126 4.36 -4.24 20.69
CA TRP A 126 5.08 -5.06 19.70
C TRP A 126 5.58 -4.27 18.47
N LEU A 127 5.02 -3.08 18.20
CA LEU A 127 5.47 -2.19 17.11
C LEU A 127 6.83 -1.53 17.42
N THR A 128 7.30 -1.62 18.66
CA THR A 128 8.62 -1.10 19.04
C THR A 128 9.71 -1.83 18.27
N GLY A 129 10.54 -1.09 17.54
CA GLY A 129 11.56 -1.68 16.66
C GLY A 129 11.02 -2.21 15.34
N GLN A 130 9.70 -2.11 15.07
CA GLN A 130 9.12 -2.25 13.73
C GLN A 130 8.84 -0.88 13.09
N VAL A 131 8.61 0.14 13.91
CA VAL A 131 8.36 1.51 13.46
C VAL A 131 9.41 2.45 14.07
N SER A 132 9.79 3.50 13.32
CA SER A 132 10.74 4.49 13.82
C SER A 132 10.17 5.21 15.06
N ARG A 133 11.06 5.62 15.98
CA ARG A 133 10.65 6.29 17.24
C ARG A 133 9.67 7.45 17.03
N PRO A 134 9.89 8.37 16.07
CA PRO A 134 8.95 9.49 15.86
C PRO A 134 7.56 9.04 15.36
N ASN A 135 7.48 7.89 14.69
CA ASN A 135 6.23 7.35 14.13
C ASN A 135 5.47 6.45 15.11
N LEU A 136 6.12 5.97 16.16
CA LEU A 136 5.57 5.00 17.08
C LEU A 136 4.25 5.44 17.76
N PRO A 137 4.07 6.70 18.20
CA PRO A 137 2.81 7.12 18.82
C PRO A 137 1.61 7.01 17.86
N ALA A 138 1.75 7.51 16.63
CA ALA A 138 0.69 7.48 15.62
C ALA A 138 0.41 6.06 15.12
N ALA A 139 1.46 5.22 14.98
CA ALA A 139 1.32 3.82 14.64
C ALA A 139 0.54 3.04 15.72
N ARG A 140 0.88 3.24 17.00
CA ARG A 140 0.13 2.63 18.13
C ARG A 140 -1.32 3.11 18.20
N ALA A 141 -1.55 4.40 17.94
CA ALA A 141 -2.91 4.94 17.92
C ALA A 141 -3.77 4.26 16.85
N ALA A 142 -3.23 4.03 15.64
CA ALA A 142 -3.93 3.28 14.61
C ALA A 142 -4.12 1.80 14.99
N TRP A 143 -3.10 1.18 15.57
CA TRP A 143 -3.14 -0.23 15.98
C TRP A 143 -4.20 -0.53 17.04
N ARG A 144 -4.37 0.35 18.04
CA ARG A 144 -5.37 0.19 19.11
C ARG A 144 -6.81 0.17 18.63
N LEU A 145 -7.06 0.63 17.40
CA LEU A 145 -8.38 0.57 16.78
C LEU A 145 -8.70 -0.83 16.25
N ILE A 146 -7.72 -1.71 16.12
CA ILE A 146 -7.87 -3.06 15.58
C ILE A 146 -8.37 -4.02 16.67
N ASP A 147 -9.24 -4.96 16.29
CA ASP A 147 -9.79 -5.93 17.22
C ASP A 147 -8.66 -6.86 17.75
N PRO A 148 -8.63 -7.19 19.06
CA PRO A 148 -7.58 -8.03 19.64
C PRO A 148 -7.41 -9.41 19.01
N ALA A 149 -8.44 -9.94 18.35
CA ALA A 149 -8.40 -11.24 17.67
C ALA A 149 -7.71 -11.20 16.29
N TYR A 150 -7.52 -10.01 15.71
CA TYR A 150 -6.89 -9.84 14.41
C TYR A 150 -5.41 -10.24 14.43
N ARG A 151 -4.96 -10.92 13.37
CA ARG A 151 -3.57 -11.38 13.22
C ARG A 151 -2.86 -10.56 12.15
N PRO A 152 -1.83 -9.75 12.47
CA PRO A 152 -1.24 -8.85 11.50
C PRO A 152 -0.60 -9.56 10.32
N ILE A 153 -0.79 -8.97 9.14
CA ILE A 153 -0.16 -9.39 7.89
C ILE A 153 1.29 -8.88 7.90
N ASP A 154 2.24 -9.74 7.51
CA ASP A 154 3.62 -9.27 7.33
C ASP A 154 3.80 -8.61 5.96
N TRP A 155 3.46 -7.33 5.87
CA TRP A 155 3.53 -6.54 4.64
C TRP A 155 4.93 -6.42 4.04
N HIS A 156 5.98 -6.84 4.75
CA HIS A 156 7.37 -6.65 4.37
C HIS A 156 8.06 -7.94 3.93
N VAL A 157 7.33 -9.05 3.78
CA VAL A 157 7.90 -10.34 3.41
C VAL A 157 7.72 -10.62 1.91
N ASP A 158 8.75 -11.20 1.30
CA ASP A 158 8.57 -12.02 0.11
C ASP A 158 8.09 -13.39 0.55
N PHE A 159 6.77 -13.59 0.55
CA PHE A 159 6.10 -14.82 1.02
C PHE A 159 6.43 -16.08 0.20
N ARG A 160 7.25 -15.96 -0.86
CA ARG A 160 7.79 -17.13 -1.59
C ARG A 160 9.18 -17.49 -1.09
N SER A 161 10.10 -16.52 -1.03
CA SER A 161 11.49 -16.77 -0.61
C SER A 161 11.72 -16.72 0.90
N GLY A 162 10.84 -16.09 1.67
CA GLY A 162 11.01 -15.82 3.11
C GLY A 162 11.83 -14.56 3.41
N TYR A 163 12.40 -13.89 2.40
CA TYR A 163 13.17 -12.68 2.63
C TYR A 163 12.27 -11.55 3.12
N ARG A 164 12.64 -10.91 4.23
CA ARG A 164 11.90 -9.80 4.80
C ARG A 164 12.68 -8.49 4.76
N TRP A 165 12.08 -7.45 4.20
CA TRP A 165 12.64 -6.09 4.25
C TRP A 165 12.45 -5.48 5.63
N SER A 166 13.41 -4.65 6.06
CA SER A 166 13.25 -3.92 7.32
C SER A 166 12.24 -2.78 7.15
N PRO A 167 11.17 -2.73 7.97
CA PRO A 167 10.20 -1.62 7.96
C PRO A 167 10.84 -0.29 8.44
N LEU A 168 11.99 -0.34 9.11
CA LEU A 168 12.72 0.85 9.56
C LEU A 168 13.56 1.51 8.47
N THR A 169 13.67 0.89 7.29
CA THR A 169 14.49 1.45 6.20
C THR A 169 13.74 2.59 5.52
N TRP A 170 14.34 3.77 5.45
CA TRP A 170 13.76 4.89 4.69
C TRP A 170 13.56 4.51 3.23
N TYR A 171 12.39 4.81 2.67
CA TYR A 171 11.90 4.20 1.42
C TYR A 171 12.90 4.25 0.27
N ARG A 172 13.61 5.35 0.01
CA ARG A 172 14.55 5.38 -1.14
C ARG A 172 15.83 4.58 -0.95
N ARG A 173 16.12 4.13 0.28
CA ARG A 173 17.26 3.29 0.65
C ARG A 173 16.91 1.81 0.69
N VAL A 174 15.65 1.43 0.50
CA VAL A 174 15.24 0.02 0.44
C VAL A 174 15.97 -0.67 -0.73
N PRO A 175 16.75 -1.73 -0.46
CA PRO A 175 17.47 -2.48 -1.49
C PRO A 175 16.53 -3.43 -2.23
N TYR A 176 16.77 -3.64 -3.53
CA TYR A 176 16.08 -4.65 -4.33
C TYR A 176 16.95 -5.13 -5.49
N GLY A 177 16.72 -6.36 -5.95
CA GLY A 177 17.58 -7.03 -6.95
C GLY A 177 19.00 -7.29 -6.44
N HIS A 178 19.16 -7.41 -5.12
CA HIS A 178 20.44 -7.57 -4.41
C HIS A 178 20.70 -8.99 -3.93
N ARG A 179 19.69 -9.86 -3.95
CA ARG A 179 19.75 -11.24 -3.46
C ARG A 179 19.06 -12.19 -4.44
N PRO A 180 19.58 -13.41 -4.64
CA PRO A 180 18.98 -14.37 -5.56
C PRO A 180 17.66 -14.92 -5.01
N GLY A 181 16.70 -15.20 -5.89
CA GLY A 181 15.35 -15.67 -5.51
C GLY A 181 14.49 -14.66 -4.74
N VAL A 182 14.99 -13.46 -4.41
CA VAL A 182 14.20 -12.42 -3.73
C VAL A 182 13.51 -11.53 -4.76
N ASP A 183 12.18 -11.44 -4.66
CA ASP A 183 11.38 -10.60 -5.56
C ASP A 183 10.60 -9.54 -4.78
N ILE A 184 10.98 -8.28 -4.97
CA ILE A 184 10.32 -7.13 -4.36
C ILE A 184 8.84 -6.99 -4.75
N LYS A 185 8.42 -7.62 -5.84
CA LYS A 185 7.01 -7.62 -6.24
C LYS A 185 6.12 -8.33 -5.24
N ALA A 186 6.62 -9.33 -4.50
CA ALA A 186 5.81 -10.07 -3.54
C ALA A 186 5.15 -9.14 -2.50
N PRO A 187 5.91 -8.37 -1.68
CA PRO A 187 5.29 -7.43 -0.75
C PRO A 187 4.52 -6.31 -1.48
N TRP A 188 4.94 -5.89 -2.68
CA TRP A 188 4.22 -4.86 -3.44
C TRP A 188 2.84 -5.30 -3.90
N GLU A 189 2.69 -6.48 -4.53
CA GLU A 189 1.38 -7.00 -4.96
C GLU A 189 0.45 -7.19 -3.77
N LEU A 190 0.96 -7.68 -2.65
CA LEU A 190 0.20 -7.79 -1.40
C LEU A 190 -0.27 -6.42 -0.91
N ALA A 191 0.65 -5.44 -0.86
CA ALA A 191 0.38 -4.08 -0.44
C ALA A 191 -0.42 -3.26 -1.47
N ARG A 192 -0.68 -3.75 -2.69
CA ARG A 192 -1.67 -3.13 -3.59
C ARG A 192 -3.09 -3.34 -3.09
N MET A 193 -3.31 -4.38 -2.28
CA MET A 193 -4.61 -4.67 -1.66
C MET A 193 -5.76 -4.75 -2.67
N GLN A 194 -5.51 -5.40 -3.82
CA GLN A 194 -6.47 -5.59 -4.90
C GLN A 194 -7.68 -6.46 -4.48
N HIS A 195 -7.57 -7.17 -3.37
CA HIS A 195 -8.65 -7.97 -2.79
C HIS A 195 -9.67 -7.13 -2.01
N LEU A 196 -9.34 -5.91 -1.56
CA LEU A 196 -10.27 -5.11 -0.77
C LEU A 196 -11.56 -4.75 -1.51
N PRO A 197 -11.54 -4.36 -2.80
CA PRO A 197 -12.78 -4.20 -3.57
C PRO A 197 -13.61 -5.50 -3.63
N GLN A 198 -12.97 -6.68 -3.73
CA GLN A 198 -13.67 -7.96 -3.72
C GLN A 198 -14.35 -8.24 -2.37
N LEU A 199 -13.72 -7.88 -1.24
CA LEU A 199 -14.38 -7.94 0.07
C LEU A 199 -15.63 -7.04 0.13
N ALA A 200 -15.58 -5.85 -0.49
CA ALA A 200 -16.73 -4.95 -0.58
C ALA A 200 -17.87 -5.55 -1.44
N LEU A 201 -17.52 -6.23 -2.54
CA LEU A 201 -18.48 -6.97 -3.37
C LEU A 201 -19.14 -8.11 -2.58
N ALA A 202 -18.34 -8.90 -1.86
CA ALA A 202 -18.82 -9.99 -1.02
C ALA A 202 -19.72 -9.47 0.12
N PHE A 203 -19.38 -8.32 0.70
CA PHE A 203 -20.25 -7.62 1.64
C PHE A 203 -21.62 -7.30 1.04
N GLY A 204 -21.66 -6.75 -0.18
CA GLY A 204 -22.91 -6.46 -0.88
C GLY A 204 -23.77 -7.71 -1.12
N CYS A 205 -23.14 -8.80 -1.55
CA CYS A 205 -23.80 -10.10 -1.75
C CYS A 205 -24.35 -10.68 -0.43
N ALA A 206 -23.55 -10.66 0.63
CA ALA A 206 -23.96 -11.09 1.96
C ALA A 206 -25.12 -10.25 2.52
N ARG A 207 -25.10 -8.93 2.30
CA ARG A 207 -26.16 -8.01 2.71
C ARG A 207 -27.47 -8.27 1.97
N ALA A 208 -27.41 -8.71 0.72
CA ALA A 208 -28.57 -9.08 -0.08
C ALA A 208 -29.11 -10.48 0.25
N GLY A 209 -28.49 -11.21 1.20
CA GLY A 209 -28.95 -12.54 1.61
C GLY A 209 -28.61 -13.65 0.61
N LEU A 210 -27.63 -13.44 -0.28
CA LEU A 210 -27.16 -14.50 -1.16
C LEU A 210 -26.48 -15.61 -0.34
N THR A 211 -26.69 -16.86 -0.73
CA THR A 211 -26.11 -18.02 -0.05
C THR A 211 -24.61 -18.15 -0.33
N GLY A 212 -23.89 -18.84 0.55
CA GLY A 212 -22.44 -19.07 0.42
C GLY A 212 -21.56 -17.95 0.97
N PHE A 213 -22.12 -16.77 1.28
CA PHE A 213 -21.38 -15.66 1.88
C PHE A 213 -21.42 -15.69 3.41
N LEU A 214 -20.34 -15.20 4.03
CA LEU A 214 -20.22 -15.04 5.48
C LEU A 214 -20.99 -13.80 5.97
N PRO A 215 -21.22 -13.63 7.28
CA PRO A 215 -21.93 -12.47 7.81
C PRO A 215 -21.31 -11.15 7.33
N PRO A 216 -22.10 -10.16 6.86
CA PRO A 216 -21.59 -8.91 6.31
C PRO A 216 -20.55 -8.20 7.18
N ALA A 217 -20.72 -8.23 8.51
CA ALA A 217 -19.78 -7.60 9.44
C ALA A 217 -18.35 -8.13 9.27
N ARG A 218 -18.16 -9.43 8.96
CA ARG A 218 -16.83 -10.03 8.75
C ARG A 218 -16.06 -9.32 7.64
N TYR A 219 -16.69 -9.06 6.49
CA TYR A 219 -16.03 -8.40 5.37
C TYR A 219 -15.72 -6.93 5.65
N ARG A 220 -16.64 -6.21 6.29
CA ARG A 220 -16.47 -4.80 6.66
C ARG A 220 -15.34 -4.63 7.68
N ASP A 221 -15.35 -5.46 8.72
CA ASP A 221 -14.40 -5.37 9.82
C ASP A 221 -13.01 -5.78 9.33
N GLU A 222 -12.92 -6.79 8.46
CA GLU A 222 -11.66 -7.19 7.83
C GLU A 222 -11.04 -6.06 6.98
N PHE A 223 -11.84 -5.41 6.12
CA PHE A 223 -11.36 -4.24 5.37
C PHE A 223 -10.79 -3.16 6.29
N ARG A 224 -11.52 -2.86 7.36
CA ARG A 224 -11.12 -1.88 8.37
C ARG A 224 -9.80 -2.29 9.04
N HIS A 225 -9.69 -3.53 9.49
CA HIS A 225 -8.51 -4.03 10.20
C HIS A 225 -7.28 -4.09 9.31
N GLN A 226 -7.38 -4.56 8.06
CA GLN A 226 -6.22 -4.60 7.16
C GLN A 226 -5.69 -3.21 6.79
N VAL A 227 -6.58 -2.23 6.63
CA VAL A 227 -6.15 -0.83 6.40
C VAL A 227 -5.45 -0.27 7.63
N LEU A 228 -6.02 -0.48 8.84
CA LEU A 228 -5.40 -0.02 10.09
C LEU A 228 -4.04 -0.72 10.34
N ASP A 229 -3.96 -2.02 10.10
CA ASP A 229 -2.73 -2.82 10.21
C ASP A 229 -1.65 -2.27 9.29
N PHE A 230 -1.99 -2.04 8.01
CA PHE A 230 -1.06 -1.43 7.08
C PHE A 230 -0.60 -0.05 7.55
N VAL A 231 -1.52 0.82 7.97
CA VAL A 231 -1.17 2.17 8.46
C VAL A 231 -0.26 2.09 9.68
N ALA A 232 -0.49 1.15 10.60
CA ALA A 232 0.30 0.98 11.81
C ALA A 232 1.70 0.40 11.54
N THR A 233 1.82 -0.52 10.57
CA THR A 233 3.06 -1.26 10.29
C THR A 233 3.86 -0.74 9.09
N ASN A 234 3.29 0.17 8.29
CA ASN A 234 3.93 0.81 7.13
C ASN A 234 3.87 2.34 7.23
N PRO A 235 4.61 2.97 8.16
CA PRO A 235 4.64 4.43 8.28
C PRO A 235 5.02 5.11 6.95
N PRO A 236 4.43 6.27 6.61
CA PRO A 236 4.77 6.97 5.37
C PRO A 236 6.27 7.15 5.19
N ARG A 237 6.78 6.90 3.98
CA ARG A 237 8.21 7.03 3.62
C ARG A 237 9.14 6.01 4.32
N TYR A 238 8.62 4.94 4.89
CA TYR A 238 9.40 3.85 5.47
C TYR A 238 9.01 2.49 4.89
N GLY A 239 9.96 1.57 4.82
CA GLY A 239 9.72 0.22 4.35
C GLY A 239 9.54 0.10 2.83
N VAL A 240 9.36 -1.15 2.39
CA VAL A 240 9.32 -1.53 0.98
C VAL A 240 8.08 -1.01 0.26
N ASN A 241 6.96 -0.86 0.97
CA ASN A 241 5.65 -0.50 0.41
C ASN A 241 5.47 0.99 0.10
N TRP A 242 6.47 1.81 0.44
CA TRP A 242 6.57 3.21 0.06
C TRP A 242 7.69 3.46 -0.96
N ARG A 243 8.32 2.40 -1.50
CA ARG A 243 9.49 2.53 -2.39
C ARG A 243 9.16 3.09 -3.78
N SER A 244 8.08 2.60 -4.39
CA SER A 244 7.62 2.98 -5.73
C SER A 244 6.27 3.70 -5.61
N ALA A 245 6.15 4.84 -6.29
CA ALA A 245 4.95 5.67 -6.22
C ALA A 245 3.77 5.04 -6.99
N MET A 246 4.05 4.22 -8.01
CA MET A 246 3.03 3.41 -8.70
C MET A 246 2.32 2.48 -7.73
N GLU A 247 3.08 1.78 -6.88
CA GLU A 247 2.52 0.86 -5.89
C GLU A 247 1.65 1.59 -4.86
N VAL A 248 2.11 2.76 -4.41
CA VAL A 248 1.37 3.65 -3.52
C VAL A 248 0.08 4.15 -4.17
N ALA A 249 0.13 4.48 -5.47
CA ALA A 249 -1.00 4.96 -6.25
C ALA A 249 -2.07 3.88 -6.46
N ILE A 250 -1.67 2.66 -6.81
CA ILE A 250 -2.59 1.52 -6.98
C ILE A 250 -3.26 1.19 -5.63
N ARG A 251 -2.48 1.13 -4.54
CA ARG A 251 -3.02 0.85 -3.20
C ARG A 251 -4.11 1.84 -2.80
N VAL A 252 -3.83 3.15 -2.91
CA VAL A 252 -4.80 4.16 -2.47
C VAL A 252 -6.06 4.17 -3.36
N ALA A 253 -5.92 3.88 -4.66
CA ALA A 253 -7.08 3.73 -5.54
C ALA A 253 -7.96 2.54 -5.13
N ASN A 254 -7.35 1.39 -4.84
CA ASN A 254 -8.08 0.21 -4.34
C ASN A 254 -8.75 0.47 -2.98
N TRP A 255 -8.07 1.17 -2.06
CA TRP A 255 -8.66 1.55 -0.77
C TRP A 255 -9.89 2.44 -0.94
N LEU A 256 -9.78 3.48 -1.76
CA LEU A 256 -10.84 4.43 -2.00
C LEU A 256 -12.04 3.75 -2.67
N LEU A 257 -11.80 2.96 -3.72
CA LEU A 257 -12.84 2.19 -4.40
C LEU A 257 -13.53 1.21 -3.45
N ALA A 258 -12.77 0.43 -2.68
CA ALA A 258 -13.32 -0.53 -1.72
C ALA A 258 -14.21 0.18 -0.69
N ARG A 259 -13.71 1.27 -0.07
CA ARG A 259 -14.49 2.08 0.89
C ARG A 259 -15.81 2.55 0.25
N ASP A 260 -15.75 3.05 -0.97
CA ASP A 260 -16.93 3.56 -1.68
C ASP A 260 -17.97 2.46 -1.94
N LEU A 261 -17.52 1.29 -2.39
CA LEU A 261 -18.38 0.12 -2.60
C LEU A 261 -19.03 -0.36 -1.30
N PHE A 262 -18.28 -0.41 -0.19
CA PHE A 262 -18.84 -0.72 1.13
C PHE A 262 -19.94 0.27 1.52
N LEU A 263 -19.68 1.57 1.39
CA LEU A 263 -20.65 2.62 1.72
C LEU A 263 -21.89 2.56 0.82
N GLY A 264 -21.71 2.32 -0.49
CA GLY A 264 -22.78 2.13 -1.47
C GLY A 264 -23.68 0.94 -1.15
N CYS A 265 -23.13 -0.11 -0.54
CA CYS A 265 -23.88 -1.27 -0.05
C CYS A 265 -24.45 -1.08 1.38
N GLY A 266 -24.35 0.12 1.95
CA GLY A 266 -24.91 0.46 3.25
C GLY A 266 -24.00 0.15 4.46
N ALA A 267 -22.70 -0.11 4.26
CA ALA A 267 -21.76 -0.20 5.36
C ALA A 267 -21.63 1.14 6.10
N ARG A 268 -21.16 1.08 7.35
CA ARG A 268 -20.82 2.22 8.19
C ARG A 268 -19.49 1.92 8.88
N PHE A 269 -18.59 2.90 8.86
CA PHE A 269 -17.33 2.84 9.57
C PHE A 269 -17.32 3.86 10.71
N ASP A 270 -16.61 3.54 11.79
CA ASP A 270 -16.48 4.42 12.94
C ASP A 270 -15.67 5.69 12.62
N PRO A 271 -15.93 6.80 13.34
CA PRO A 271 -15.23 8.07 13.10
C PRO A 271 -13.71 7.99 13.27
N ASP A 272 -13.20 7.17 14.19
CA ASP A 272 -11.76 7.04 14.45
C ASP A 272 -11.04 6.37 13.28
N PHE A 273 -11.62 5.28 12.75
CA PHE A 273 -11.15 4.69 11.50
C PHE A 273 -11.18 5.69 10.34
N GLU A 274 -12.30 6.40 10.14
CA GLU A 274 -12.43 7.37 9.05
C GLU A 274 -11.40 8.50 9.14
N ALA A 275 -11.05 8.94 10.36
CA ALA A 275 -10.00 9.90 10.60
C ALA A 275 -8.61 9.37 10.18
N VAL A 276 -8.28 8.14 10.57
CA VAL A 276 -7.03 7.46 10.18
C VAL A 276 -6.97 7.23 8.67
N PHE A 277 -8.07 6.76 8.08
CA PHE A 277 -8.20 6.49 6.66
C PHE A 277 -8.01 7.77 5.84
N LYS A 278 -8.72 8.85 6.18
CA LYS A 278 -8.59 10.17 5.52
C LYS A 278 -7.18 10.72 5.61
N ARG A 279 -6.55 10.64 6.81
CA ARG A 279 -5.15 11.04 6.99
C ARG A 279 -4.23 10.26 6.05
N SER A 280 -4.40 8.94 5.99
CA SER A 280 -3.56 8.08 5.16
C SER A 280 -3.76 8.34 3.65
N VAL A 281 -4.99 8.56 3.18
CA VAL A 281 -5.26 8.96 1.79
C VAL A 281 -4.46 10.21 1.40
N ARG A 282 -4.42 11.21 2.29
CA ARG A 282 -3.63 12.43 2.08
C ARG A 282 -2.12 12.17 2.07
N GLU A 283 -1.63 11.30 2.95
CA GLU A 283 -0.22 10.88 2.99
C GLU A 283 0.19 10.17 1.69
N HIS A 284 -0.68 9.31 1.15
CA HIS A 284 -0.49 8.67 -0.15
C HIS A 284 -0.42 9.72 -1.26
N GLY A 285 -1.39 10.63 -1.36
CA GLY A 285 -1.38 11.71 -2.35
C GLY A 285 -0.11 12.56 -2.32
N ARG A 286 0.31 12.99 -1.12
CA ARG A 286 1.56 13.74 -0.92
C ARG A 286 2.79 12.95 -1.36
N HIS A 287 2.84 11.65 -1.02
CA HIS A 287 3.95 10.81 -1.42
C HIS A 287 4.04 10.67 -2.94
N ILE A 288 2.91 10.40 -3.61
CA ILE A 288 2.85 10.22 -5.07
C ILE A 288 3.26 11.53 -5.76
N ALA A 289 2.68 12.67 -5.36
CA ALA A 289 3.02 13.98 -5.92
C ALA A 289 4.50 14.33 -5.74
N GLY A 290 5.10 13.96 -4.59
CA GLY A 290 6.53 14.16 -4.32
C GLY A 290 7.47 13.19 -5.05
N ASN A 291 6.94 12.10 -5.62
CA ASN A 291 7.72 11.00 -6.19
C ASN A 291 7.25 10.56 -7.58
N LEU A 292 6.70 11.46 -8.39
CA LEU A 292 6.29 11.15 -9.76
C LEU A 292 7.41 10.43 -10.54
N GLU A 293 7.12 9.22 -11.02
CA GLU A 293 8.04 8.35 -11.77
C GLU A 293 8.10 8.74 -13.25
N ARG A 294 8.30 10.03 -13.50
CA ARG A 294 8.40 10.59 -14.86
C ARG A 294 9.84 10.47 -15.36
N THR A 295 10.02 10.05 -16.61
CA THR A 295 11.28 10.25 -17.32
C THR A 295 11.10 11.29 -18.43
N PRO A 296 12.03 12.25 -18.64
CA PRO A 296 11.84 13.31 -19.64
C PRO A 296 11.68 12.82 -21.08
N ALA A 297 12.18 11.60 -21.36
CA ALA A 297 12.14 11.02 -22.69
C ALA A 297 10.85 10.23 -22.97
N TRP A 298 10.21 9.66 -21.94
CA TRP A 298 9.04 8.78 -22.07
C TRP A 298 8.22 8.76 -20.76
N SER A 299 6.89 8.78 -20.88
CA SER A 299 6.00 8.34 -19.81
C SER A 299 5.84 6.82 -19.92
N ASN A 300 6.24 6.08 -18.90
CA ASN A 300 5.94 4.65 -18.79
C ASN A 300 4.64 4.46 -17.99
N ASN A 301 4.18 3.21 -17.92
CA ASN A 301 3.04 2.80 -17.10
C ASN A 301 3.12 3.25 -15.62
N HIS A 302 4.32 3.39 -15.03
CA HIS A 302 4.46 3.94 -13.67
C HIS A 302 3.95 5.38 -13.60
N TYR A 303 4.39 6.25 -14.51
CA TYR A 303 3.93 7.64 -14.48
C TYR A 303 2.41 7.76 -14.65
N LEU A 304 1.82 6.97 -15.56
CA LEU A 304 0.37 6.91 -15.73
C LEU A 304 -0.33 6.48 -14.43
N ALA A 305 0.12 5.39 -13.81
CA ALA A 305 -0.44 4.91 -12.55
C ALA A 305 -0.35 5.96 -11.44
N ASN A 306 0.76 6.70 -11.35
CA ASN A 306 0.93 7.79 -10.39
C ASN A 306 -0.12 8.89 -10.59
N LEU A 307 -0.37 9.30 -11.83
CA LEU A 307 -1.39 10.30 -12.15
C LEU A 307 -2.80 9.77 -11.82
N THR A 308 -3.10 8.53 -12.19
CA THR A 308 -4.38 7.89 -11.85
C THR A 308 -4.61 7.88 -10.33
N GLY A 309 -3.61 7.48 -9.53
CA GLY A 309 -3.73 7.51 -8.07
C GLY A 309 -3.95 8.92 -7.52
N LEU A 310 -3.29 9.94 -8.07
CA LEU A 310 -3.53 11.33 -7.68
C LEU A 310 -4.94 11.81 -8.02
N ILE A 311 -5.47 11.42 -9.18
CA ILE A 311 -6.86 11.73 -9.57
C ILE A 311 -7.84 11.09 -8.58
N PHE A 312 -7.64 9.82 -8.22
CA PHE A 312 -8.44 9.16 -7.18
C PHE A 312 -8.38 9.93 -5.86
N VAL A 313 -7.18 10.24 -5.37
CA VAL A 313 -7.03 11.00 -4.12
C VAL A 313 -7.72 12.36 -4.21
N ALA A 314 -7.56 13.09 -5.32
CA ALA A 314 -8.13 14.42 -5.51
C ALA A 314 -9.65 14.40 -5.64
N ALA A 315 -10.22 13.40 -6.33
CA ALA A 315 -11.65 13.25 -6.51
C ALA A 315 -12.35 12.93 -5.18
N TYR A 316 -11.78 12.03 -4.38
CA TYR A 316 -12.36 11.60 -3.10
C TYR A 316 -12.08 12.56 -1.94
N SER A 317 -11.05 13.39 -2.03
CA SER A 317 -10.74 14.36 -0.97
C SER A 317 -11.65 15.59 -1.02
N PRO A 318 -11.90 16.25 0.13
CA PRO A 318 -12.46 17.59 0.14
C PRO A 318 -11.67 18.56 -0.77
N PRO A 319 -12.33 19.52 -1.44
CA PRO A 319 -11.64 20.54 -2.21
C PRO A 319 -10.70 21.36 -1.32
N SER A 320 -9.48 21.55 -1.79
CA SER A 320 -8.47 22.36 -1.13
C SER A 320 -7.46 22.83 -2.17
N ARG A 321 -6.62 23.80 -1.82
CA ARG A 321 -5.51 24.23 -2.69
C ARG A 321 -4.55 23.06 -3.01
N GLU A 322 -4.41 22.10 -2.10
CA GLU A 322 -3.57 20.92 -2.28
C GLU A 322 -4.20 19.95 -3.30
N THR A 323 -5.46 19.57 -3.11
CA THR A 323 -6.17 18.63 -3.98
C THR A 323 -6.44 19.23 -5.37
N ALA A 324 -6.65 20.55 -5.47
CA ALA A 324 -6.75 21.25 -6.76
C ALA A 324 -5.44 21.22 -7.57
N ARG A 325 -4.27 21.12 -6.91
CA ARG A 325 -2.98 20.97 -7.60
C ARG A 325 -2.78 19.55 -8.15
N TRP A 326 -3.39 18.55 -7.53
CA TRP A 326 -3.29 17.16 -7.99
C TRP A 326 -4.18 16.87 -9.21
N TRP A 327 -5.17 17.73 -9.47
CA TRP A 327 -5.99 17.70 -10.69
C TRP A 327 -5.30 18.27 -11.94
N ARG A 328 -4.22 19.04 -11.80
CA ARG A 328 -3.55 19.76 -12.87
C ARG A 328 -2.26 19.07 -13.29
#